data_AF-A0A800A2L3-F1
#
_entry.id   AF-A0A800A2L3-F1
#
_cell.length_a   1.000
_cell.length_b   1.000
_cell.length_c   1.000
_cell.angle_alpha   90.00
_cell.angle_beta   90.00
_cell.angle_gamma   90.00
#
_symmetry.space_group_name_H-M   'P 1'
#
loop_
_entity.id
_entity.type
_entity.pdbx_description
1 polymer ?
#
loop_
_entity_poly.entity_id
_entity_poly.type
_entity_poly.pdbx_seq_one_letter_code
_entity_poly.pdbx_strand_id
1 'polypeptide(L)'
;DDTVRYFNQSKDRIFPRTKAIIGRKVQQCHPQKSVHVVNQILDDFRAGGRDTAQFWIDLKGKLVYIRYFAVRSKNGEYLGCLEVTQDITDLKKIEGEKRLLD
;
A
#
# COMPACT_ATOMS: atom_id res chain seq x y z
N ASP A 1 -9.68 -13.33 -3.60
CA ASP A 1 -10.89 -13.02 -2.82
C ASP A 1 -10.78 -11.68 -2.06
N ASP A 2 -9.70 -10.92 -2.25
CA ASP A 2 -9.49 -9.59 -1.70
C ASP A 2 -9.62 -9.51 -0.17
N THR A 3 -9.27 -10.62 0.48
CA THR A 3 -9.26 -10.77 1.93
C THR A 3 -7.90 -10.38 2.50
N VAL A 4 -7.88 -9.59 3.57
CA VAL A 4 -6.63 -9.22 4.25
C VAL A 4 -6.00 -10.46 4.88
N ARG A 5 -4.79 -10.83 4.43
CA ARG A 5 -4.06 -12.01 4.91
C ARG A 5 -2.96 -11.69 5.92
N TYR A 6 -2.36 -10.51 5.81
CA TYR A 6 -1.21 -10.14 6.61
C TYR A 6 -1.06 -8.62 6.68
N PHE A 7 -0.45 -8.13 7.76
CA PHE A 7 0.12 -6.80 7.86
C PHE A 7 1.31 -6.83 8.82
N ASN A 8 2.37 -6.08 8.55
CA ASN A 8 3.50 -5.98 9.47
C ASN A 8 3.16 -5.12 10.70
N GLN A 9 3.81 -5.45 11.82
CA GLN A 9 3.74 -4.67 13.06
C GLN A 9 4.90 -3.66 13.09
N SER A 10 4.64 -2.44 12.60
CA SER A 10 5.55 -1.31 12.78
C SER A 10 5.01 -0.40 13.87
N LYS A 11 5.89 0.08 14.77
CA LYS A 11 5.52 1.04 15.83
C LYS A 11 4.98 2.34 15.24
N ASP A 12 5.51 2.76 14.10
CA ASP A 12 5.20 4.04 13.45
C ASP A 12 4.24 3.88 12.25
N ARG A 13 3.37 2.87 12.29
CA ARG A 13 2.41 2.60 11.21
C ARG A 13 1.42 3.76 11.06
N ILE A 14 1.40 4.36 9.87
CA ILE A 14 0.58 5.55 9.54
C ILE A 14 -0.92 5.26 9.61
N PHE A 15 -1.35 4.08 9.15
CA PHE A 15 -2.73 3.61 9.22
C PHE A 15 -2.85 2.43 10.20
N PRO A 16 -3.29 2.67 11.45
CA PRO A 16 -3.38 1.63 12.46
C PRO A 16 -4.23 0.45 12.00
N ARG A 17 -3.77 -0.77 12.30
CA ARG A 17 -4.45 -2.03 11.98
C ARG A 17 -4.56 -2.87 13.24
N THR A 18 -5.75 -3.40 13.50
CA THR A 18 -5.99 -4.35 14.59
C THR A 18 -5.96 -5.77 14.06
N LYS A 19 -5.65 -6.77 14.90
CA LYS A 19 -5.66 -8.19 14.47
C LYS A 19 -7.00 -8.64 13.89
N ALA A 20 -8.10 -8.02 14.31
CA ALA A 20 -9.46 -8.32 13.87
C ALA A 20 -9.73 -8.04 12.38
N ILE A 21 -8.82 -7.35 11.67
CA ILE A 21 -8.97 -7.14 10.22
C ILE A 21 -8.53 -8.35 9.40
N ILE A 22 -7.72 -9.26 9.95
CA ILE A 22 -7.30 -10.46 9.23
C ILE A 22 -8.55 -11.29 8.93
N GLY A 23 -8.70 -11.71 7.68
CA GLY A 23 -9.91 -12.42 7.23
C GLY A 23 -11.06 -11.51 6.79
N ARG A 24 -10.96 -10.19 6.98
CA ARG A 24 -11.95 -9.24 6.42
C ARG A 24 -11.66 -8.90 4.98
N LYS A 25 -12.71 -8.55 4.24
CA LYS A 25 -12.61 -8.02 2.89
C LYS A 25 -11.95 -6.65 2.91
N VAL A 26 -11.05 -6.37 1.97
CA VAL A 26 -10.36 -5.08 1.85
C VAL A 26 -11.36 -3.91 1.72
N GLN A 27 -12.52 -4.15 1.11
CA GLN A 27 -13.59 -3.17 0.95
C GLN A 27 -14.15 -2.70 2.29
N GLN A 28 -14.17 -3.57 3.32
CA GLN A 28 -14.62 -3.22 4.67
C GLN A 28 -13.56 -2.44 5.47
N CYS A 29 -12.34 -2.35 4.95
CA CYS A 29 -11.21 -1.65 5.57
C CYS A 29 -11.02 -0.21 5.03
N HIS A 30 -11.86 0.22 4.07
CA HIS A 30 -11.76 1.51 3.40
C HIS A 30 -13.05 2.32 3.51
N PRO A 31 -12.97 3.66 3.59
CA PRO A 31 -14.13 4.53 3.47
C PRO A 31 -14.85 4.36 2.12
N GLN A 32 -16.17 4.57 2.10
CA GLN A 32 -17.00 4.48 0.89
C GLN A 32 -16.49 5.35 -0.27
N LYS A 33 -15.98 6.55 0.06
CA LYS A 33 -15.44 7.48 -0.94
C LYS A 33 -14.21 6.97 -1.70
N SER A 34 -13.50 5.96 -1.19
CA SER A 34 -12.26 5.45 -1.79
C SER A 34 -12.33 3.98 -2.20
N VAL A 35 -13.36 3.25 -1.78
CA VAL A 35 -13.44 1.79 -2.03
C VAL A 35 -13.51 1.45 -3.51
N HIS A 36 -14.16 2.28 -4.33
CA HIS A 36 -14.25 2.08 -5.78
C HIS A 36 -12.88 2.17 -6.45
N VAL A 37 -12.00 3.09 -6.00
CA VAL A 37 -10.63 3.21 -6.49
C VAL A 37 -9.81 1.97 -6.13
N VAL A 38 -9.96 1.46 -4.90
CA VAL A 38 -9.29 0.24 -4.46
C VAL A 38 -9.73 -0.97 -5.29
N ASN A 39 -11.03 -1.11 -5.57
CA ASN A 39 -11.53 -2.17 -6.42
C ASN A 39 -10.94 -2.09 -7.84
N GLN A 40 -10.92 -0.89 -8.44
CA GLN A 40 -10.33 -0.71 -9.77
C GLN A 40 -8.86 -1.15 -9.81
N ILE A 41 -8.07 -0.78 -8.80
CA ILE A 41 -6.66 -1.20 -8.71
C ILE A 41 -6.54 -2.73 -8.68
N LEU A 42 -7.38 -3.41 -7.89
CA LEU A 42 -7.35 -4.88 -7.76
C LEU A 42 -7.81 -5.58 -9.05
N ASP A 43 -8.83 -5.04 -9.71
CA ASP A 43 -9.33 -5.56 -10.98
C ASP A 43 -8.28 -5.40 -12.09
N ASP A 44 -7.62 -4.23 -12.18
CA ASP A 44 -6.54 -4.01 -13.15
C ASP A 44 -5.35 -4.96 -12.89
N PHE A 45 -5.00 -5.19 -11.62
CA PHE A 45 -3.95 -6.14 -11.25
C PHE A 45 -4.30 -7.56 -11.66
N ARG A 46 -5.54 -7.98 -11.40
CA ARG A 46 -6.02 -9.32 -11.77
C ARG A 46 -6.06 -9.52 -13.28
N ALA A 47 -6.47 -8.49 -14.03
CA ALA A 47 -6.52 -8.49 -15.49
C ALA A 47 -5.15 -8.35 -16.17
N GLY A 48 -4.10 -8.01 -15.42
CA GLY A 48 -2.76 -7.76 -15.99
C GLY A 48 -2.62 -6.39 -16.66
N GLY A 49 -3.57 -5.48 -16.46
CA GLY A 49 -3.52 -4.13 -17.04
C GLY A 49 -2.49 -3.21 -16.38
N ARG A 50 -2.06 -3.55 -15.16
CA ARG A 50 -0.95 -2.89 -14.46
C ARG A 50 -0.37 -3.81 -13.38
N ASP A 51 0.85 -3.51 -12.96
CA ASP A 51 1.51 -4.18 -11.82
C ASP A 51 1.76 -3.24 -10.63
N THR A 52 1.54 -1.93 -10.80
CA THR A 52 1.72 -0.94 -9.74
C THR A 52 0.69 0.17 -9.85
N ALA A 53 0.20 0.63 -8.70
CA ALA A 53 -0.58 1.85 -8.55
C ALA A 53 0.00 2.66 -7.39
N GLN A 54 0.21 3.96 -7.57
CA GLN A 54 0.87 4.78 -6.56
C GLN A 54 0.29 6.19 -6.51
N PHE A 55 0.22 6.74 -5.31
CA PHE A 55 -0.26 8.09 -5.05
C PHE A 55 0.31 8.60 -3.73
N TRP A 56 0.16 9.91 -3.49
CA TRP A 56 0.58 10.55 -2.25
C TRP A 56 -0.51 11.47 -1.73
N ILE A 57 -0.58 11.61 -0.41
CA ILE A 57 -1.51 12.49 0.28
C ILE A 57 -0.79 13.30 1.35
N ASP A 58 -1.27 14.51 1.63
CA ASP A 58 -0.96 15.17 2.90
C ASP A 58 -1.83 14.57 3.99
N LEU A 59 -1.19 14.10 5.06
CA LEU A 59 -1.86 13.62 6.24
C LEU A 59 -1.28 14.30 7.47
N LYS A 60 -1.93 15.39 7.89
CA LYS A 60 -1.55 16.18 9.08
C LYS A 60 -0.10 16.69 8.98
N GLY A 61 0.28 17.24 7.82
CA GLY A 61 1.63 17.77 7.59
C GLY A 61 2.69 16.70 7.31
N LYS A 62 2.29 15.44 7.16
CA LYS A 62 3.14 14.36 6.65
C LYS A 62 2.79 14.08 5.20
N LEU A 63 3.80 14.06 4.32
CA LEU A 63 3.62 13.59 2.95
C LEU A 63 3.70 12.07 2.93
N VAL A 64 2.55 11.42 2.78
CA VAL A 64 2.42 9.96 2.82
C VAL A 64 2.39 9.42 1.41
N TYR A 65 3.35 8.56 1.08
CA TYR A 65 3.43 7.85 -0.19
C TYR A 65 2.85 6.44 -0.07
N ILE A 66 1.85 6.12 -0.88
CA ILE A 66 1.11 4.86 -0.86
C ILE A 66 1.31 4.17 -2.21
N ARG A 67 1.71 2.91 -2.16
CA ARG A 67 1.94 2.06 -3.32
C ARG A 67 1.23 0.73 -3.17
N TYR A 68 0.57 0.30 -4.23
CA TYR A 68 0.02 -1.03 -4.38
C TYR A 68 0.81 -1.75 -5.46
N PHE A 69 1.13 -3.02 -5.21
CA PHE A 69 1.83 -3.89 -6.16
C PHE A 69 0.99 -5.13 -6.41
N ALA A 70 0.92 -5.56 -7.67
CA ALA A 70 0.43 -6.88 -8.02
C ALA A 70 1.46 -7.92 -7.59
N VAL A 71 1.06 -8.88 -6.75
CA VAL A 71 1.90 -10.02 -6.37
C VAL A 71 1.55 -11.15 -7.31
N ARG A 72 2.55 -11.67 -8.04
CA ARG A 72 2.37 -12.75 -8.99
C ARG A 72 3.30 -13.92 -8.67
N SER A 73 2.89 -15.12 -9.06
CA SER A 73 3.74 -16.31 -9.01
C SER A 73 4.83 -16.22 -10.08
N LYS A 74 5.80 -17.15 -10.04
CA LYS A 74 6.82 -17.28 -11.10
C LYS A 74 6.23 -17.50 -12.50
N ASN A 75 5.01 -18.05 -12.56
CA ASN A 75 4.31 -18.34 -13.82
C ASN A 75 3.36 -17.20 -14.24
N GLY A 76 3.40 -16.04 -13.56
CA GLY A 76 2.57 -14.86 -13.88
C GLY A 76 1.17 -14.87 -13.28
N GLU A 77 0.77 -15.93 -12.57
CA GLU A 77 -0.53 -16.02 -11.91
C GLU A 77 -0.67 -14.95 -10.82
N TYR A 78 -1.79 -14.25 -10.79
CA TYR A 78 -2.08 -13.23 -9.78
C TYR A 78 -2.37 -13.87 -8.41
N LEU A 79 -1.51 -13.59 -7.43
CA LEU A 79 -1.62 -14.10 -6.05
C LEU A 79 -2.28 -13.11 -5.09
N GLY A 80 -2.26 -11.82 -5.41
CA GLY A 80 -2.87 -10.79 -4.56
C GLY A 80 -2.20 -9.43 -4.70
N CYS A 81 -2.39 -8.60 -3.68
CA CYS A 81 -1.91 -7.22 -3.66
C CYS A 81 -1.09 -6.94 -2.41
N LEU A 82 0.06 -6.26 -2.59
CA LEU A 82 0.85 -5.71 -1.50
C LEU A 82 0.66 -4.19 -1.44
N GLU A 83 0.19 -3.69 -0.31
CA GLU A 83 0.17 -2.25 0.00
C GLU A 83 1.40 -1.87 0.82
N VAL A 84 2.08 -0.79 0.41
CA VAL A 84 3.20 -0.18 1.12
C VAL A 84 2.86 1.29 1.36
N THR A 85 2.97 1.71 2.61
CA THR A 85 2.80 3.11 3.02
C THR A 85 4.10 3.61 3.63
N GLN A 86 4.53 4.80 3.21
CA GLN A 86 5.77 5.41 3.67
C GLN A 86 5.55 6.91 3.94
N ASP A 87 6.04 7.39 5.08
CA ASP A 87 6.19 8.82 5.32
C ASP A 87 7.46 9.29 4.59
N ILE A 88 7.29 10.14 3.58
CA ILE A 88 8.40 10.64 2.76
C ILE A 88 8.73 12.10 3.07
N THR A 89 8.19 12.65 4.17
CA THR A 89 8.34 14.07 4.54
C THR A 89 9.81 14.45 4.70
N ASP A 90 10.59 13.65 5.43
CA ASP A 90 12.02 13.92 5.62
C ASP A 90 12.85 13.44 4.42
N LEU A 91 12.38 12.43 3.69
CA LEU A 91 13.03 11.99 2.45
C LEU A 91 13.04 13.08 1.39
N LYS A 92 12.01 13.93 1.34
CA LYS A 92 11.94 15.08 0.44
C LYS A 92 12.97 16.18 0.74
N LYS A 93 13.57 16.17 1.94
CA LYS A 93 14.58 17.14 2.38
C LYS A 93 16.01 16.67 2.10
N ILE A 94 16.19 15.43 1.64
CA ILE A 94 17.51 14.88 1.34
C ILE A 94 18.03 15.55 0.08
N GLU A 95 19.23 16.11 0.18
CA GLU A 95 20.00 16.70 -0.91
C GLU A 95 21.43 16.17 -0.89
N GLY A 96 22.13 16.28 -2.02
CA GLY A 96 23.49 15.77 -2.17
C GLY A 96 23.56 14.25 -2.00
N GLU A 97 24.65 13.77 -1.41
CA GLU A 97 24.87 12.35 -1.16
C GLU A 97 25.31 12.15 0.29
N LYS A 98 24.70 11.19 0.98
CA LYS A 98 25.24 10.62 2.22
C LYS A 98 25.69 9.19 1.92
N ARG A 99 27.00 9.00 1.75
CA ARG A 99 27.60 7.69 1.49
C ARG A 99 28.03 7.08 2.81
N LEU A 100 27.51 5.89 3.13
CA LEU A 100 27.86 5.01 4.26
C LEU A 100 28.08 5.74 5.60
N LEU A 101 27.10 5.61 6.50
CA LEU A 101 27.06 6.24 7.84
C LEU A 101 27.79 7.61 7.86
N ASP A 102 28.19 8.15 8.98
CA ASP A 102 29.60 8.14 9.34
C ASP A 102 30.37 6.82 9.17
#